data_AF-A0A284VRJ9-F1
#
_entry.id   AF-A0A284VRJ9-F1
#
_cell.length_a   1.000
_cell.length_b   1.000
_cell.length_c   1.000
_cell.angle_alpha   90.00
_cell.angle_beta   90.00
_cell.angle_gamma   90.00
#
_symmetry.space_group_name_H-M   'P 1'
#
loop_
_entity.id
_entity.type
_entity.pdbx_description
1 polymer ?
#
loop_
_entity_poly.entity_id
_entity_poly.type
_entity_poly.pdbx_seq_one_letter_code
_entity_poly.pdbx_strand_id
1 'polypeptide(L)' 'MKEVVDNTIPYIEQYYPRNNSESGFSADKRWFGWKVGQKRDDRIGAALTCTGVRHNLLNLYPT' A
#
# COMPACT_ATOMS: atom_id res chain seq x y z
N MET A 1 15.98 6.64 15.61
CA MET A 1 15.44 7.94 16.05
C MET A 1 16.27 9.12 15.57
N LYS A 2 17.61 9.06 15.58
CA LYS A 2 18.47 10.17 15.14
C LYS A 2 18.16 10.67 13.71
N GLU A 3 18.01 9.77 12.74
CA GLU A 3 17.60 10.13 11.36
C GLU A 3 16.22 10.80 11.23
N VAL A 4 15.26 10.41 12.07
CA VAL A 4 13.91 11.02 12.05
C VAL A 4 13.96 12.44 12.58
N VAL A 5 14.81 12.69 13.57
CA VAL A 5 14.99 14.00 14.20
C VAL A 5 15.83 14.92 13.32
N ASP A 6 16.89 14.39 12.71
CA ASP A 6 17.83 15.18 11.91
C ASP A 6 17.34 15.38 10.46
N ASN A 7 16.54 14.46 9.91
CA ASN A 7 16.04 14.48 8.53
C ASN A 7 14.57 14.02 8.46
N THR A 8 13.69 14.73 9.14
CA THR A 8 12.28 14.34 9.31
C THR A 8 11.52 14.21 8.00
N ILE A 9 11.65 15.19 7.09
CA ILE A 9 10.91 15.20 5.82
C ILE A 9 11.34 14.04 4.89
N PRO A 10 12.64 13.87 4.58
CA PRO A 10 13.08 12.74 3.74
C PRO A 10 12.74 11.38 4.33
N TYR A 11 12.83 11.27 5.66
CA TYR A 11 12.49 10.03 6.36
C TYR A 11 11.01 9.67 6.19
N ILE A 12 10.10 10.63 6.37
CA ILE A 12 8.66 10.41 6.23
C ILE A 12 8.28 10.07 4.78
N GLU A 13 8.89 10.75 3.80
CA GLU A 13 8.68 10.47 2.38
C GLU A 13 9.05 9.04 1.99
N GLN A 14 10.11 8.48 2.57
CA GLN A 14 10.49 7.07 2.36
C GLN A 14 9.68 6.09 3.21
N TYR A 15 9.26 6.52 4.40
CA TYR A 15 8.54 5.68 5.34
C TYR A 15 7.17 5.25 4.80
N TYR A 16 6.37 6.16 4.25
CA TYR A 16 5.01 5.83 3.78
C TYR A 16 4.97 4.79 2.64
N PRO A 17 5.78 4.90 1.56
CA PRO A 17 5.84 3.87 0.52
C PRO A 17 6.29 2.51 1.07
N ARG A 18 7.25 2.51 2.00
CA ARG A 18 7.78 1.29 2.60
C ARG A 18 6.74 0.62 3.50
N ASN A 19 6.09 1.40 4.37
CA ASN A 19 4.98 0.92 5.21
C ASN A 19 3.83 0.36 4.35
N ASN A 20 3.46 1.03 3.26
CA ASN A 20 2.47 0.50 2.31
C ASN A 20 2.94 -0.74 1.55
N SER A 21 4.26 -0.97 1.46
CA SER A 21 4.81 -2.17 0.84
C SER A 21 5.00 -3.34 1.81
N GLU A 22 5.16 -3.08 3.09
CA GLU A 22 5.45 -4.07 4.13
C GLU A 22 4.23 -4.42 4.99
N SER A 23 3.21 -3.56 5.02
CA SER A 23 1.93 -3.81 5.70
C SER A 23 1.08 -4.87 4.96
N GLY A 24 -0.10 -5.21 5.50
CA GLY A 24 -1.01 -6.24 4.97
C GLY A 24 -1.30 -6.14 3.46
N PHE A 25 -1.20 -4.95 2.88
CA PHE A 25 -1.28 -4.73 1.43
C PHE A 25 -0.20 -5.45 0.60
N SER A 26 0.87 -5.95 1.24
CA SER A 26 1.88 -6.84 0.62
C SER A 26 1.28 -8.17 0.17
N ALA A 27 0.28 -8.69 0.89
CA ALA A 27 -0.43 -9.91 0.52
C ALA A 27 -1.20 -9.72 -0.80
N ASP A 28 -1.83 -8.54 -0.97
CA ASP A 28 -2.55 -8.18 -2.19
C ASP A 28 -1.61 -8.06 -3.39
N LYS A 29 -0.41 -7.48 -3.18
CA LYS A 29 0.64 -7.43 -4.21
C LYS A 29 1.04 -8.83 -4.67
N ARG A 30 1.15 -9.79 -3.74
CA ARG A 30 1.50 -11.18 -4.08
C ARG A 30 0.40 -11.87 -4.88
N TRP A 31 -0.88 -11.63 -4.54
CA TRP A 31 -2.01 -12.23 -5.24
C TRP A 31 -2.03 -11.85 -6.73
N PHE A 32 -1.79 -10.58 -7.06
CA PHE A 32 -1.79 -10.11 -8.44
C PHE A 32 -0.41 -10.16 -9.12
N GLY A 33 0.57 -10.86 -8.52
CA GLY A 33 1.92 -11.00 -9.10
C GLY A 33 2.63 -9.66 -9.27
N TRP A 34 2.40 -8.71 -8.36
CA TRP A 34 2.96 -7.36 -8.35
C TRP A 34 2.55 -6.52 -9.56
N LYS A 35 1.46 -6.87 -10.24
CA LYS A 35 0.94 -6.17 -11.41
C LYS A 35 -0.47 -5.66 -11.17
N VAL A 36 -0.76 -4.48 -11.70
CA VAL A 36 -2.13 -3.99 -11.81
C VAL A 36 -2.69 -4.46 -13.14
N GLY A 37 -3.74 -5.30 -13.11
CA GLY A 37 -4.36 -5.81 -14.34
C GLY A 37 -5.12 -4.75 -15.14
N GLN A 38 -5.49 -3.63 -14.50
CA GLN A 38 -6.11 -2.49 -15.17
C GLN A 38 -5.07 -1.73 -15.99
N LYS A 39 -5.29 -1.64 -17.30
CA LYS A 39 -4.36 -0.98 -18.24
C LYS A 39 -4.77 0.44 -18.62
N ARG A 40 -5.99 0.87 -18.27
CA ARG A 40 -6.46 2.23 -18.53
C ARG A 40 -5.99 3.15 -17.41
N ASP A 41 -5.14 4.11 -17.73
CA ASP A 41 -4.49 4.99 -16.74
C ASP A 41 -5.49 5.70 -15.81
N ASP A 42 -6.62 6.15 -16.35
CA ASP A 42 -7.71 6.79 -15.59
C ASP A 42 -8.39 5.84 -14.58
N ARG A 43 -8.23 4.53 -14.73
CA ARG A 43 -8.89 3.50 -13.89
C ARG A 43 -7.92 2.77 -12.96
N ILE A 44 -6.61 2.96 -13.12
CA ILE A 44 -5.59 2.32 -12.28
C ILE A 44 -5.81 2.71 -10.81
N GLY A 45 -6.00 4.01 -10.55
CA GLY A 45 -6.24 4.53 -9.20
C GLY A 45 -7.46 3.89 -8.54
N ALA A 46 -8.60 3.86 -9.24
CA ALA A 46 -9.82 3.25 -8.73
C ALA A 46 -9.66 1.74 -8.44
N ALA A 47 -8.96 0.99 -9.31
CA ALA A 47 -8.70 -0.44 -9.10
C ALA A 47 -7.84 -0.70 -7.85
N LEU A 48 -6.82 0.14 -7.63
CA LEU A 48 -5.99 0.09 -6.42
C LEU A 48 -6.79 0.43 -5.17
N THR A 49 -7.63 1.47 -5.21
CA THR A 49 -8.50 1.85 -4.09
C THR A 49 -9.48 0.74 -3.73
N CYS A 50 -10.15 0.12 -4.70
CA CYS A 50 -11.06 -0.99 -4.45
C CYS A 50 -10.36 -2.20 -3.82
N THR A 51 -9.12 -2.49 -4.24
CA THR A 51 -8.29 -3.54 -3.62
C THR A 51 -8.00 -3.21 -2.17
N GLY A 52 -7.60 -1.96 -1.88
CA GLY A 52 -7.32 -1.52 -0.52
C GLY A 52 -8.54 -1.53 0.41
N VAL A 53 -9.72 -1.12 -0.10
CA VAL A 53 -10.98 -1.18 0.65
C VAL A 53 -11.35 -2.64 0.96
N ARG A 54 -11.23 -3.54 -0.02
CA ARG A 54 -11.47 -4.98 0.18
C ARG A 54 -10.56 -5.55 1.28
N HIS A 55 -9.27 -5.21 1.24
CA HIS A 55 -8.31 -5.65 2.24
C HIS A 55 -8.70 -5.22 3.66
N ASN A 56 -9.01 -3.94 3.84
CA ASN A 56 -9.41 -3.40 5.13
C ASN A 56 -10.71 -4.02 5.66
N LEU A 57 -11.70 -4.23 4.77
CA LEU A 57 -12.96 -4.88 5.15
C LEU A 57 -12.78 -6.33 5.57
N LEU A 58 -11.90 -7.09 4.90
CA LEU A 58 -11.64 -8.49 5.23
C LEU A 58 -10.79 -8.64 6.51
N ASN A 59 -9.93 -7.68 6.83
CA ASN A 59 -9.18 -7.68 8.09
C ASN A 59 -10.03 -7.28 9.32
N LEU A 60 -11.17 -6.61 9.12
CA LEU A 60 -12.05 -6.20 10.23
C LEU A 60 -12.83 -7.38 10.84
N TYR A 61 -12.90 -8.52 10.15
CA TYR A 61 -13.47 -9.76 10.68
C TYR A 61 -12.37 -10.77 10.96
N PRO A 62 -11.80 -10.78 12.19
CA PRO A 62 -10.94 -11.89 12.59
C PRO A 62 -11.81 -13.15 12.73
N THR A 63 -11.55 -14.16 11.91
CA THR A 63 -11.98 -15.55 12.17
C THR A 63 -11.17 -16.15 13.30
#